data_AF-A0A9E1VDT1-F1
#
_entry.id   AF-A0A9E1VDT1-F1
#
_cell.length_a   1.000
_cell.length_b   1.000
_cell.length_c   1.000
_cell.angle_alpha   90.00
_cell.angle_beta   90.00
_cell.angle_gamma   90.00
#
_symmetry.space_group_name_H-M   'P 1'
#
loop_
_entity.id
_entity.type
_entity.pdbx_description
1 polymer ?
#
loop_
_entity_poly.entity_id
_entity_poly.type
_entity_poly.pdbx_seq_one_letter_code
_entity_poly.pdbx_strand_id
1 'polypeptide(L)'
;AITAFNQVNLSDDVLSPMSLAGMADCYSDLGDYTHAADYYNKAAKAADAGLAAKVLAPTYHYKEALTHIELGNSSKAKSILSHIEENHPNSKMYTKAVALRASL
;
A
#
# COMPACT_ATOMS: atom_id res chain seq x y z
N ALA A 1 -21.29 -5.83 13.60
CA ALA A 1 -20.81 -4.45 13.40
C ALA A 1 -20.16 -3.90 14.67
N ILE A 2 -20.88 -3.69 15.78
CA ILE A 2 -20.33 -3.14 17.05
C ILE A 2 -19.14 -3.95 17.59
N THR A 3 -19.21 -5.29 17.58
CA THR A 3 -18.09 -6.15 18.00
C THR A 3 -16.83 -5.92 17.17
N ALA A 4 -16.96 -5.68 15.86
CA ALA A 4 -15.81 -5.38 15.01
C ALA A 4 -15.21 -4.00 15.34
N PHE A 5 -16.04 -2.99 15.59
CA PHE A 5 -15.57 -1.67 16.03
C PHE A 5 -14.84 -1.70 17.37
N ASN A 6 -15.27 -2.55 18.31
CA ASN A 6 -14.58 -2.72 19.61
C ASN A 6 -13.26 -3.48 19.51
N GLN A 7 -13.02 -4.21 18.42
CA GLN A 7 -11.78 -4.94 18.17
C GLN A 7 -10.72 -4.08 17.45
N VAL A 8 -11.14 -3.00 16.77
CA VAL A 8 -10.21 -2.11 16.06
C VAL A 8 -9.45 -1.27 17.08
N ASN A 9 -8.13 -1.39 17.08
CA ASN A 9 -7.27 -0.40 17.71
C ASN A 9 -7.05 0.72 16.71
N LEU A 10 -7.86 1.78 16.80
CA LEU A 10 -7.87 2.87 15.80
C LEU A 10 -6.49 3.50 15.58
N SER A 11 -5.67 3.61 16.63
CA SER A 11 -4.33 4.18 16.54
C SER A 11 -3.42 3.29 15.69
N ASP A 12 -3.38 1.99 15.96
CA ASP A 12 -2.43 1.07 15.34
C ASP A 12 -2.93 0.53 13.99
N ASP A 13 -4.22 0.22 13.89
CA ASP A 13 -4.80 -0.44 12.71
C ASP A 13 -5.19 0.54 11.59
N VAL A 14 -5.37 1.83 11.90
CA VAL A 14 -5.90 2.83 10.96
C VAL A 14 -5.03 4.07 10.89
N LEU A 15 -4.84 4.78 12.00
CA LEU A 15 -4.16 6.08 12.01
C LEU A 15 -2.66 5.95 11.70
N SER A 16 -2.00 4.93 12.23
CA SER A 16 -0.57 4.67 11.99
C SER A 16 -0.28 4.39 10.50
N PRO A 17 -0.97 3.44 9.81
CA PRO A 17 -0.81 3.26 8.37
C PRO A 17 -1.10 4.53 7.55
N MET A 18 -2.12 5.31 7.91
CA MET A 18 -2.43 6.58 7.23
C MET A 18 -1.32 7.62 7.41
N SER A 19 -0.76 7.73 8.61
CA SER A 19 0.32 8.68 8.89
C SER A 19 1.59 8.33 8.11
N LEU A 20 1.95 7.04 8.07
CA LEU A 20 3.07 6.55 7.27
C LEU A 20 2.86 6.80 5.77
N ALA A 21 1.66 6.56 5.25
CA ALA A 21 1.33 6.85 3.86
C ALA A 21 1.38 8.35 3.55
N GLY A 22 0.90 9.20 4.48
CA GLY A 22 1.01 10.66 4.34
C GLY A 22 2.46 11.15 4.27
N MET A 23 3.37 10.54 5.04
CA MET A 23 4.81 10.83 4.92
C MET A 23 5.34 10.39 3.54
N ALA A 24 4.95 9.21 3.07
CA ALA A 24 5.34 8.71 1.75
C ALA A 24 4.83 9.62 0.62
N ASP A 25 3.60 10.12 0.73
CA ASP A 25 3.02 11.13 -0.17
C ASP A 25 3.90 12.38 -0.22
N CYS A 26 4.27 12.95 0.93
CA CYS A 26 5.14 14.11 0.98
C CYS A 26 6.52 13.85 0.33
N TYR A 27 7.14 12.70 0.58
CA TYR A 27 8.40 12.35 -0.07
C TYR A 27 8.23 12.17 -1.59
N SER A 28 7.13 11.57 -2.03
CA SER A 28 6.80 11.42 -3.45
C SER A 28 6.61 12.78 -4.13
N ASP A 29 5.93 13.73 -3.49
CA ASP A 29 5.74 15.09 -4.00
C ASP A 29 7.06 15.86 -4.12
N LEU A 30 8.05 15.54 -3.27
CA LEU A 30 9.41 16.06 -3.34
C LEU A 30 10.29 15.35 -4.37
N GLY A 31 9.79 14.31 -5.04
CA GLY A 31 10.55 13.46 -5.96
C GLY A 31 11.54 12.52 -5.28
N ASP A 32 11.52 12.42 -3.94
CA ASP A 32 12.35 11.50 -3.18
C ASP A 32 11.69 10.11 -3.13
N TYR A 33 11.71 9.43 -4.27
CA TYR A 33 11.05 8.15 -4.42
C TYR A 33 11.67 7.02 -3.58
N THR A 34 12.94 7.16 -3.17
CA THR A 34 13.60 6.19 -2.29
C THR A 34 12.95 6.18 -0.91
N HIS A 35 12.78 7.36 -0.30
CA HIS A 35 12.09 7.45 1.00
C HIS A 35 10.58 7.20 0.84
N ALA A 36 9.97 7.65 -0.25
CA ALA A 36 8.56 7.37 -0.51
C ALA A 36 8.28 5.85 -0.56
N ALA A 37 9.11 5.07 -1.27
CA ALA A 37 8.97 3.62 -1.34
C ALA A 37 9.09 2.96 0.04
N ASP A 38 10.06 3.37 0.87
CA ASP A 38 10.23 2.84 2.22
C ASP A 38 9.01 3.14 3.12
N TYR A 39 8.50 4.38 3.09
CA TYR A 39 7.33 4.75 3.89
C TYR A 39 6.03 4.12 3.38
N TYR A 40 5.85 3.95 2.06
CA TYR A 40 4.73 3.17 1.55
C TYR A 40 4.82 1.71 1.95
N ASN A 41 6.00 1.10 1.92
CA ASN A 41 6.18 -0.28 2.38
C ASN A 41 5.79 -0.44 3.86
N LYS A 42 6.22 0.49 4.71
CA LYS A 42 5.84 0.52 6.14
C LYS A 42 4.33 0.69 6.30
N ALA A 43 3.71 1.62 5.57
CA ALA A 43 2.28 1.85 5.60
C ALA A 43 1.49 0.61 5.16
N ALA A 44 1.91 -0.04 4.08
CA ALA A 44 1.27 -1.22 3.52
C ALA A 44 1.34 -2.40 4.49
N LYS A 45 2.51 -2.68 5.07
CA LYS A 45 2.69 -3.73 6.10
C LYS A 45 1.87 -3.47 7.35
N ALA A 46 1.84 -2.22 7.83
CA ALA A 46 1.04 -1.86 8.99
C ALA A 46 -0.46 -2.05 8.70
N ALA A 47 -0.91 -1.66 7.50
CA ALA A 47 -2.30 -1.87 7.08
C ALA A 47 -2.65 -3.36 6.94
N ASP A 48 -1.75 -4.19 6.40
CA ASP A 48 -1.96 -5.64 6.25
C ASP A 48 -2.12 -6.36 7.58
N ALA A 49 -1.40 -5.91 8.61
CA ALA A 49 -1.46 -6.48 9.95
C ALA A 49 -2.77 -6.12 10.69
N GLY A 50 -3.43 -5.04 10.29
CA GLY A 50 -4.59 -4.48 10.97
C GLY A 50 -5.94 -4.84 10.32
N LEU A 51 -7.02 -4.47 11.01
CA LEU A 51 -8.40 -4.66 10.53
C LEU A 51 -8.73 -3.86 9.25
N ALA A 52 -7.89 -2.87 8.88
CA ALA A 52 -8.07 -2.04 7.69
C ALA A 52 -7.40 -2.61 6.42
N ALA A 53 -6.80 -3.81 6.47
CA ALA A 53 -6.07 -4.44 5.37
C ALA A 53 -6.83 -4.43 4.04
N LYS A 54 -8.14 -4.73 4.05
CA LYS A 54 -8.95 -4.81 2.82
C LYS A 54 -9.15 -3.48 2.10
N VAL A 55 -8.92 -2.36 2.80
CA VAL A 55 -9.20 -1.01 2.29
C VAL A 55 -7.90 -0.24 2.07
N LEU A 56 -7.00 -0.22 3.05
CA LEU A 56 -5.80 0.63 3.01
C LEU A 56 -4.60 -0.07 2.38
N ALA A 57 -4.33 -1.32 2.76
CA ALA A 57 -3.14 -2.04 2.30
C ALA A 57 -3.01 -2.12 0.77
N PRO A 58 -4.03 -2.50 -0.02
CA PRO A 58 -3.89 -2.58 -1.47
C PRO A 58 -3.61 -1.21 -2.12
N THR A 59 -4.09 -0.11 -1.52
CA THR A 59 -3.76 1.25 -2.00
C THR A 59 -2.31 1.61 -1.71
N TYR A 60 -1.80 1.29 -0.53
CA TYR A 60 -0.40 1.60 -0.18
C TYR A 60 0.59 0.72 -0.92
N HIS A 61 0.31 -0.58 -1.09
CA HIS A 61 1.08 -1.45 -1.99
C HIS A 61 1.09 -0.92 -3.43
N TYR A 62 -0.05 -0.45 -3.93
CA TYR A 62 -0.11 0.09 -5.30
C TYR A 62 0.78 1.34 -5.45
N LYS A 63 0.76 2.24 -4.46
CA LYS A 63 1.61 3.44 -4.45
C LYS A 63 3.09 3.09 -4.25
N GLU A 64 3.41 2.10 -3.41
CA GLU A 64 4.78 1.54 -3.32
C GLU A 64 5.26 1.05 -4.69
N ALA A 65 4.44 0.30 -5.41
CA ALA A 65 4.78 -0.18 -6.74
C ALA A 65 5.02 0.99 -7.72
N LEU A 66 4.19 2.04 -7.70
CA LEU A 66 4.42 3.25 -8.50
C LEU A 66 5.77 3.90 -8.18
N THR A 67 6.12 4.06 -6.89
CA THR A 67 7.43 4.63 -6.52
C THR A 67 8.59 3.76 -6.98
N HIS A 68 8.44 2.42 -6.98
CA HIS A 68 9.46 1.54 -7.55
C HIS A 68 9.57 1.66 -9.07
N ILE A 69 8.50 1.97 -9.80
CA ILE A 69 8.57 2.26 -11.24
C ILE A 69 9.39 3.53 -11.48
N GLU A 70 9.14 4.60 -10.71
CA GLU A 70 9.91 5.84 -10.81
C GLU A 70 11.41 5.63 -10.50
N LEU A 71 11.71 4.70 -9.60
CA LEU A 71 13.09 4.28 -9.32
C LEU A 71 13.71 3.33 -10.37
N GLY A 72 12.98 2.97 -11.44
CA GLY A 72 13.43 2.00 -12.44
C GLY A 72 13.42 0.54 -11.97
N ASN A 73 12.81 0.25 -10.82
CA ASN A 73 12.79 -1.05 -10.16
C ASN A 73 11.56 -1.90 -10.55
N SER A 74 11.35 -2.13 -11.85
CA SER A 74 10.16 -2.81 -12.38
C SER A 74 9.92 -4.21 -11.79
N SER A 75 10.98 -4.98 -11.52
CA SER A 75 10.85 -6.32 -10.91
C SER A 75 10.24 -6.26 -9.51
N LYS A 76 10.63 -5.25 -8.71
CA LYS A 76 10.09 -5.04 -7.37
C LYS A 76 8.63 -4.57 -7.44
N ALA A 77 8.33 -3.65 -8.36
CA ALA A 77 6.96 -3.21 -8.62
C ALA A 77 6.06 -4.39 -9.00
N LYS A 78 6.49 -5.28 -9.92
CA LYS A 78 5.72 -6.49 -10.27
C LYS A 78 5.42 -7.38 -9.06
N SER A 79 6.42 -7.60 -8.21
CA SER A 79 6.25 -8.41 -6.99
C SER A 79 5.21 -7.81 -6.04
N ILE A 80 5.21 -6.49 -5.86
CA ILE A 80 4.25 -5.79 -5.00
C ILE A 80 2.83 -5.85 -5.61
N LEU A 81 2.70 -5.67 -6.92
CA LEU A 81 1.40 -5.76 -7.60
C LEU A 81 0.82 -7.18 -7.54
N SER A 82 1.67 -8.21 -7.68
CA SER A 82 1.27 -9.61 -7.45
C SER A 82 0.75 -9.84 -6.02
N HIS A 83 1.35 -9.21 -5.00
CA HIS A 83 0.85 -9.29 -3.63
C HIS A 83 -0.60 -8.77 -3.51
N ILE A 84 -0.96 -7.71 -4.24
CA ILE A 84 -2.34 -7.19 -4.29
C ILE A 84 -3.27 -8.20 -4.95
N GLU A 85 -2.85 -8.83 -6.04
CA GLU A 85 -3.62 -9.84 -6.76
C GLU A 85 -3.94 -11.05 -5.87
N GLU A 86 -2.94 -11.54 -5.14
CA GLU A 86 -3.03 -12.74 -4.31
C GLU A 86 -3.80 -12.50 -3.02
N ASN A 87 -3.53 -11.38 -2.34
CA ASN A 87 -4.01 -11.16 -0.96
C ASN A 87 -5.21 -10.20 -0.88
N HIS A 88 -5.48 -9.43 -1.95
CA HIS A 88 -6.58 -8.46 -1.98
C HIS A 88 -7.44 -8.55 -3.26
N PRO A 89 -7.92 -9.75 -3.66
CA PRO A 89 -8.65 -9.95 -4.92
C PRO A 89 -9.96 -9.16 -5.04
N ASN A 90 -10.56 -8.77 -3.91
CA ASN A 90 -11.80 -8.00 -3.85
C ASN A 90 -11.59 -6.49 -3.64
N SER A 91 -10.34 -6.01 -3.67
CA SER A 91 -10.05 -4.59 -3.47
C SER A 91 -10.31 -3.77 -4.73
N LYS A 92 -10.55 -2.47 -4.55
CA LYS A 92 -10.67 -1.52 -5.67
C LYS A 92 -9.38 -1.39 -6.48
N MET A 93 -8.23 -1.81 -5.93
CA MET A 93 -6.94 -1.76 -6.63
C MET A 93 -6.66 -3.03 -7.43
N TYR A 94 -7.38 -4.13 -7.23
CA TYR A 94 -7.10 -5.41 -7.91
C TYR A 94 -6.95 -5.26 -9.42
N THR A 95 -7.96 -4.72 -10.10
CA THR A 95 -7.93 -4.58 -11.57
C THR A 95 -6.81 -3.64 -12.03
N LYS A 96 -6.52 -2.58 -11.26
CA LYS A 96 -5.41 -1.67 -11.56
C LYS A 96 -4.06 -2.37 -11.40
N ALA A 97 -3.91 -3.19 -10.37
CA ALA A 97 -2.69 -3.91 -10.10
C ALA A 97 -2.39 -4.94 -11.20
N VAL A 98 -3.39 -5.73 -11.59
CA VAL A 98 -3.30 -6.68 -12.72
C VAL A 98 -2.86 -5.96 -14.00
N ALA A 99 -3.54 -4.86 -14.35
CA ALA A 99 -3.26 -4.12 -15.57
C ALA A 99 -1.86 -3.50 -15.55
N LEU A 100 -1.48 -2.85 -14.45
CA LEU A 100 -0.16 -2.24 -14.31
C LEU A 100 0.94 -3.29 -14.35
N ARG A 101 0.80 -4.40 -13.62
CA ARG A 101 1.80 -5.49 -13.60
C ARG A 101 2.04 -6.08 -14.98
N ALA A 102 0.99 -6.25 -15.77
CA ALA A 102 1.08 -6.77 -17.13
C ALA A 102 1.76 -5.80 -18.12
N SER A 103 1.80 -4.51 -17.80
CA SER A 103 2.45 -3.47 -18.63
C SER A 103 3.92 -3.24 -18.32
N LEU A 104 4.39 -3.70 -17.15
CA LEU A 104 5.80 -3.67 -16.74
C LEU A 104 6.58 -4.83 -17.35
#